data_AF-A0A7S0F764-F1
#
_entry.id   AF-A0A7S0F764-F1
#
_cell.length_a   1.000
_cell.length_b   1.000
_cell.length_c   1.000
_cell.angle_alpha   90.00
_cell.angle_beta   90.00
_cell.angle_gamma   90.00
#
_symmetry.space_group_name_H-M   'P 1'
#
loop_
_entity.id
_entity.type
_entity.pdbx_description
1 polymer ?
#
loop_
_entity_poly.entity_id
_entity_poly.type
_entity_poly.pdbx_seq_one_letter_code
_entity_poly.pdbx_strand_id
1 'polypeptide(L)'
;MINEDYRKPGAIEDGSVYVPSSDATSFHSSYDEPKVDEVQEIRDVARRDTRSVRCWRWIVTGALLATAVALSLTTYKLLDNEQTSIMEATYRSVTQSLEDNALGHVGRLQLACKTLADSMSIYVESTNQTWPFVTMPSFQTHVDNFLQMSQMEFIGAFHRVEPGDEEEEWEKYASERYEKMVEDWHVGRYGNTNRLKPVGYNPDVYSIDPTLSPDRPGSRFPSWEFGPPPFTYGLINRDMATRPDRIVNALLRLRNQTIMTGALDISRLIQIVMTEEEHAEYHSRLRASKTDHPHSFVFHPVHQHASDPTSRIVGLLSGAVSLDAPLRNLLPTNMKGIIAVIKNTCGQTFTYIIDGHDALYQGEGDFH
;
A
#
# COMPACT_ATOMS: atom_id res chain seq x y z
N MET A 1 -3.28 10.44 -30.63
CA MET A 1 -2.48 11.04 -31.71
C MET A 1 -3.36 12.04 -32.44
N ILE A 2 -3.29 13.31 -32.03
CA ILE A 2 -3.91 14.43 -32.76
C ILE A 2 -2.82 15.51 -32.81
N ASN A 3 -2.40 15.85 -34.03
CA ASN A 3 -1.50 16.95 -34.34
C ASN A 3 -2.30 18.26 -34.28
N GLU A 4 -1.76 19.28 -33.63
CA GLU A 4 -2.17 20.66 -33.90
C GLU A 4 -0.96 21.51 -34.30
N ASP A 5 -1.14 22.11 -35.48
CA ASP A 5 -0.21 22.93 -36.24
C ASP A 5 0.09 24.27 -35.56
N TYR A 6 1.37 24.56 -35.38
CA TYR A 6 1.87 25.89 -35.04
C TYR A 6 2.15 26.69 -36.32
N ARG A 7 1.30 27.67 -36.63
CA ARG A 7 1.48 28.62 -37.74
C ARG A 7 2.11 29.93 -37.23
N LYS A 8 3.32 30.23 -37.69
CA LYS A 8 3.97 31.55 -37.57
C LYS A 8 3.33 32.57 -38.52
N PRO A 9 3.21 33.85 -38.14
CA PRO A 9 3.12 34.94 -39.10
C PRO A 9 4.50 35.57 -39.36
N GLY A 10 4.76 35.79 -40.65
CA GLY A 10 5.99 36.37 -41.20
C GLY A 10 6.09 37.88 -41.08
N ALA A 11 7.28 38.35 -41.43
CA ALA A 11 7.74 39.74 -41.41
C ALA A 11 7.53 40.45 -42.76
N ILE A 12 7.98 41.73 -42.77
CA ILE A 12 8.32 42.63 -43.90
C ILE A 12 7.08 43.24 -44.61
N GLU A 13 6.93 44.53 -44.96
CA GLU A 13 7.73 45.61 -45.60
C GLU A 13 7.05 46.98 -45.27
N ASP A 14 7.76 48.08 -45.00
CA ASP A 14 8.47 49.04 -45.88
C ASP A 14 7.62 50.28 -46.30
N GLY A 15 8.28 51.44 -46.38
CA GLY A 15 7.76 52.72 -46.93
C GLY A 15 6.99 53.61 -45.93
N SER A 16 7.14 54.94 -45.88
CA SER A 16 7.79 55.87 -46.78
C SER A 16 8.04 57.22 -46.07
N VAL A 17 9.09 57.90 -46.54
CA VAL A 17 9.50 59.26 -46.22
C VAL A 17 8.60 60.27 -46.94
N TYR A 18 8.19 61.35 -46.27
CA TYR A 18 7.68 62.56 -46.92
C TYR A 18 8.14 63.83 -46.17
N VAL A 19 8.83 64.70 -46.89
CA VAL A 19 9.34 66.05 -46.53
C VAL A 19 9.23 66.87 -47.84
N PRO A 20 9.20 68.22 -47.84
CA PRO A 20 8.26 69.18 -47.27
C PRO A 20 7.53 69.96 -48.40
N SER A 21 6.62 70.89 -48.09
CA SER A 21 6.26 71.96 -49.03
C SER A 21 6.15 73.29 -48.30
N SER A 22 7.00 74.21 -48.73
CA SER A 22 6.93 75.65 -48.55
C SER A 22 5.62 76.20 -49.10
N ASP A 23 5.00 77.15 -48.40
CA ASP A 23 4.51 78.34 -49.09
C ASP A 23 4.55 79.56 -48.18
N ALA A 24 5.07 80.62 -48.78
CA ALA A 24 5.31 81.91 -48.20
C ALA A 24 4.03 82.75 -48.20
N THR A 25 3.79 83.50 -47.14
CA THR A 25 3.09 84.79 -47.27
C THR A 25 3.59 85.73 -46.19
N SER A 26 4.32 86.74 -46.65
CA SER A 26 4.80 87.89 -45.90
C SER A 26 3.63 88.81 -45.55
N PHE A 27 3.47 89.15 -44.27
CA PHE A 27 2.79 90.38 -43.88
C PHE A 27 3.59 91.06 -42.78
N HIS A 28 4.19 92.19 -43.16
CA HIS A 28 5.05 93.02 -42.32
C HIS A 28 4.15 94.05 -41.63
N SER A 29 4.00 93.95 -40.32
CA SER A 29 3.37 94.99 -39.50
C SER A 29 4.31 95.30 -38.34
N SER A 30 4.95 96.45 -38.45
CA SER A 30 5.89 97.05 -37.51
C SER A 30 5.10 97.74 -36.40
N TYR A 31 5.00 97.11 -35.24
CA TYR A 31 4.69 97.76 -33.98
C TYR A 31 5.87 97.55 -33.03
N ASP A 32 6.50 98.64 -32.60
CA ASP A 32 7.52 98.66 -31.55
C ASP A 32 6.84 98.33 -30.20
N GLU A 33 6.79 97.05 -29.86
CA GLU A 33 6.46 96.57 -28.52
C GLU A 33 7.71 96.56 -27.63
N PRO A 34 7.56 96.85 -26.33
CA PRO A 34 8.67 96.91 -25.40
C PRO A 34 9.39 95.56 -25.35
N LYS A 35 10.71 95.55 -25.59
CA LYS A 35 11.59 94.37 -25.44
C LYS A 35 11.58 93.87 -23.99
N VAL A 36 10.55 93.13 -23.64
CA VAL A 36 10.57 92.14 -22.57
C VAL A 36 11.47 91.01 -23.07
N ASP A 37 12.37 90.52 -22.22
CA ASP A 37 13.34 89.48 -22.54
C ASP A 37 12.64 88.11 -22.69
N GLU A 38 11.90 87.97 -23.79
CA GLU A 38 11.00 86.87 -24.13
C GLU A 38 11.74 85.52 -24.10
N VAL A 39 13.03 85.53 -24.46
CA VAL A 39 13.91 84.36 -24.40
C VAL A 39 14.15 83.92 -22.96
N GLN A 40 14.26 84.86 -22.02
CA GLN A 40 14.49 84.57 -20.61
C GLN A 40 13.21 84.09 -19.92
N GLU A 41 12.05 84.66 -20.28
CA GLU A 41 10.74 84.20 -19.81
C GLU A 41 10.43 82.77 -20.30
N ILE A 42 10.65 82.48 -21.59
CA ILE A 42 10.50 81.13 -22.14
C ILE A 42 11.43 80.13 -21.43
N ARG A 43 12.65 80.54 -21.08
CA ARG A 43 13.61 79.67 -20.39
C ARG A 43 13.20 79.35 -18.96
N ASP A 44 12.62 80.31 -18.25
CA ASP A 44 12.14 80.11 -16.88
C ASP A 44 10.84 79.30 -16.83
N VAL A 45 9.93 79.52 -17.78
CA VAL A 45 8.74 78.66 -17.99
C VAL A 45 9.19 77.24 -18.33
N ALA A 46 10.10 77.06 -19.30
CA ALA A 46 10.62 75.74 -19.68
C ALA A 46 11.32 75.02 -18.51
N ARG A 47 12.03 75.75 -17.63
CA ARG A 47 12.64 75.18 -16.42
C ARG A 47 11.60 74.74 -15.39
N ARG A 48 10.55 75.54 -15.17
CA ARG A 48 9.46 75.22 -14.26
C ARG A 48 8.69 73.99 -14.75
N ASP A 49 8.42 73.94 -16.04
CA ASP A 49 7.75 72.82 -16.69
C ASP A 49 8.61 71.56 -16.65
N THR A 50 9.92 71.67 -16.89
CA THR A 50 10.84 70.53 -16.77
C THR A 50 10.85 69.94 -15.36
N ARG A 51 10.79 70.77 -14.31
CA ARG A 51 10.72 70.29 -12.91
C ARG A 51 9.37 69.65 -12.61
N SER A 52 8.27 70.25 -13.08
CA SER A 52 6.92 69.70 -12.93
C SER A 52 6.81 68.33 -13.62
N VAL A 53 7.27 68.23 -14.88
CA VAL A 53 7.31 66.99 -15.65
C VAL A 53 8.17 65.93 -14.96
N ARG A 54 9.34 66.30 -14.42
CA ARG A 54 10.17 65.35 -13.64
C ARG A 54 9.47 64.85 -12.38
N CYS A 55 8.79 65.74 -11.64
CA CYS A 55 8.01 65.36 -10.47
C CYS A 55 6.89 64.37 -10.86
N TRP A 56 6.12 64.70 -11.91
CA TRP A 56 5.06 63.84 -12.42
C TRP A 56 5.57 62.48 -12.90
N ARG A 57 6.75 62.43 -13.55
CA ARG A 57 7.39 61.16 -13.92
C ARG A 57 7.65 60.28 -12.70
N TRP A 58 8.21 60.85 -11.63
CA TRP A 58 8.45 60.09 -10.40
C TRP A 58 7.14 59.64 -9.73
N ILE A 59 6.10 60.47 -9.75
CA ILE A 59 4.78 60.10 -9.21
C ILE A 59 4.19 58.93 -10.01
N VAL A 60 4.18 59.00 -11.35
CA VAL A 60 3.66 57.94 -12.21
C VAL A 60 4.47 56.66 -12.05
N THR A 61 5.81 56.74 -12.05
CA THR A 61 6.68 55.58 -11.81
C THR A 61 6.42 54.97 -10.43
N GLY A 62 6.28 55.80 -9.38
CA GLY A 62 5.94 55.34 -8.03
C GLY A 62 4.58 54.65 -7.97
N ALA A 63 3.56 55.20 -8.64
CA ALA A 63 2.23 54.61 -8.73
C ALA A 63 2.25 53.25 -9.46
N LEU A 64 2.98 53.15 -10.58
CA LEU A 64 3.13 51.90 -11.33
C LEU A 64 3.88 50.82 -10.52
N LEU A 65 4.90 51.22 -9.74
CA LEU A 65 5.60 50.30 -8.84
C LEU A 65 4.67 49.83 -7.71
N ALA A 66 3.90 50.74 -7.11
CA ALA A 66 2.96 50.40 -6.06
C ALA A 66 1.86 49.45 -6.55
N THR A 67 1.31 49.66 -7.75
CA THR A 67 0.32 48.75 -8.34
C THR A 67 0.92 47.39 -8.69
N ALA A 68 2.13 47.35 -9.25
CA ALA A 68 2.83 46.10 -9.51
C ALA A 68 3.06 45.28 -8.23
N VAL A 69 3.54 45.92 -7.15
CA VAL A 69 3.72 45.27 -5.84
C VAL A 69 2.40 44.76 -5.27
N ALA A 70 1.33 45.57 -5.33
CA ALA A 70 0.02 45.18 -4.83
C ALA A 70 -0.56 43.98 -5.59
N LEU A 71 -0.43 43.97 -6.92
CA LEU A 71 -0.84 42.84 -7.76
C LEU A 71 -0.02 41.59 -7.44
N SER A 72 1.31 41.69 -7.37
CA SER A 72 2.18 40.55 -7.04
C SER A 72 1.87 39.97 -5.66
N LEU A 73 1.64 40.81 -4.64
CA LEU A 73 1.27 40.35 -3.29
C LEU A 73 -0.12 39.69 -3.28
N THR A 74 -1.07 40.23 -4.04
CA THR A 74 -2.42 39.67 -4.14
C THR A 74 -2.39 38.31 -4.84
N THR A 75 -1.70 38.21 -5.98
CA THR A 75 -1.51 36.95 -6.70
C THR A 75 -0.77 35.92 -5.85
N TYR A 76 0.30 36.33 -5.15
CA TYR A 76 1.01 35.44 -4.24
C TYR A 76 0.08 34.91 -3.14
N LYS A 77 -0.67 35.77 -2.45
CA LYS A 77 -1.61 35.34 -1.41
C LYS A 77 -2.72 34.43 -1.93
N LEU A 78 -3.24 34.71 -3.13
CA LEU A 78 -4.27 33.86 -3.75
C LEU A 78 -3.70 32.49 -4.10
N LEU A 79 -2.53 32.45 -4.74
CA LEU A 79 -1.88 31.19 -5.11
C LEU A 79 -1.44 30.40 -3.87
N ASP A 80 -0.91 31.04 -2.84
CA ASP A 80 -0.49 30.40 -1.59
C ASP A 80 -1.68 29.78 -0.84
N ASN A 81 -2.80 30.52 -0.75
CA ASN A 81 -4.04 30.01 -0.16
C ASN A 81 -4.64 28.85 -0.98
N GLU A 82 -4.66 28.98 -2.31
CA GLU A 82 -5.17 27.94 -3.21
C GLU A 82 -4.31 26.69 -3.16
N GLN A 83 -2.98 26.82 -3.21
CA GLN A 83 -2.02 25.72 -3.09
C GLN A 83 -2.15 25.00 -1.75
N THR A 84 -2.26 25.75 -0.65
CA THR A 84 -2.46 25.16 0.69
C THR A 84 -3.78 24.39 0.77
N SER A 85 -4.87 24.99 0.29
CA SER A 85 -6.18 24.32 0.29
C SER A 85 -6.19 23.06 -0.58
N ILE A 86 -5.55 23.08 -1.75
CA ILE A 86 -5.44 21.92 -2.63
C ILE A 86 -4.60 20.84 -1.95
N MET A 87 -3.45 21.20 -1.37
CA MET A 87 -2.58 20.27 -0.66
C MET A 87 -3.31 19.59 0.51
N GLU A 88 -4.03 20.36 1.34
CA GLU A 88 -4.81 19.80 2.45
C GLU A 88 -5.93 18.88 1.97
N ALA A 89 -6.65 19.27 0.91
CA ALA A 89 -7.72 18.45 0.34
C ALA A 89 -7.16 17.14 -0.24
N THR A 90 -6.04 17.19 -0.98
CA THR A 90 -5.34 16.02 -1.50
C THR A 90 -4.86 15.13 -0.37
N TYR A 91 -4.23 15.71 0.66
CA TYR A 91 -3.76 14.94 1.82
C TYR A 91 -4.91 14.20 2.50
N ARG A 92 -6.02 14.89 2.82
CA ARG A 92 -7.22 14.28 3.42
C ARG A 92 -7.81 13.15 2.55
N SER A 93 -7.92 13.38 1.25
CA SER A 93 -8.42 12.37 0.31
C SER A 93 -7.54 11.12 0.30
N VAL A 94 -6.22 11.32 0.34
CA VAL A 94 -5.26 10.24 0.36
C VAL A 94 -5.30 9.49 1.69
N THR A 95 -5.29 10.18 2.83
CA THR A 95 -5.36 9.53 4.14
C THR A 95 -6.65 8.73 4.30
N GLN A 96 -7.79 9.24 3.80
CA GLN A 96 -9.04 8.50 3.78
C GLN A 96 -8.94 7.23 2.93
N SER A 97 -8.32 7.33 1.74
CA SER A 97 -8.13 6.16 0.87
C SER A 97 -7.20 5.11 1.48
N LEU A 98 -6.16 5.55 2.21
CA LEU A 98 -5.28 4.65 2.97
C LEU A 98 -6.05 3.91 4.07
N GLU A 99 -6.86 4.64 4.84
CA GLU A 99 -7.69 4.07 5.91
C GLU A 99 -8.73 3.08 5.34
N ASP A 100 -9.47 3.49 4.31
CA ASP A 100 -10.49 2.67 3.67
C ASP A 100 -9.89 1.39 3.07
N ASN A 101 -8.70 1.48 2.46
CA ASN A 101 -8.04 0.30 1.93
C ASN A 101 -7.50 -0.61 3.03
N ALA A 102 -6.93 -0.05 4.10
CA ALA A 102 -6.42 -0.85 5.21
C ALA A 102 -7.56 -1.60 5.91
N LEU A 103 -8.67 -0.93 6.22
CA LEU A 103 -9.86 -1.54 6.80
C LEU A 103 -10.52 -2.52 5.82
N GLY A 104 -10.63 -2.14 4.54
CA GLY A 104 -11.17 -2.98 3.49
C GLY A 104 -10.34 -4.25 3.27
N HIS A 105 -9.02 -4.16 3.40
CA HIS A 105 -8.12 -5.30 3.30
C HIS A 105 -8.37 -6.32 4.41
N VAL A 106 -8.52 -5.88 5.67
CA VAL A 106 -8.87 -6.78 6.79
C VAL A 106 -10.22 -7.47 6.54
N GLY A 107 -11.21 -6.74 6.03
CA GLY A 107 -12.51 -7.32 5.65
C GLY A 107 -12.41 -8.38 4.55
N ARG A 108 -11.63 -8.11 3.49
CA ARG A 108 -11.37 -9.06 2.40
C ARG A 108 -10.62 -10.30 2.88
N LEU A 109 -9.62 -10.12 3.74
CA LEU A 109 -8.87 -11.19 4.38
C LEU A 109 -9.79 -12.12 5.18
N GLN A 110 -10.65 -11.55 6.03
CA GLN A 110 -11.62 -12.34 6.80
C GLN A 110 -12.59 -13.11 5.89
N LEU A 111 -13.12 -12.47 4.85
CA LEU A 111 -14.03 -13.11 3.91
C LEU A 111 -13.34 -14.23 3.12
N ALA A 112 -12.10 -14.02 2.68
CA ALA A 112 -11.31 -15.03 1.99
C ALA A 112 -11.08 -16.25 2.89
N CYS A 113 -10.70 -16.05 4.16
CA CYS A 113 -10.49 -17.14 5.10
C CYS A 113 -11.78 -17.92 5.34
N LYS A 114 -12.90 -17.21 5.52
CA LYS A 114 -14.22 -17.83 5.67
C LYS A 114 -14.59 -18.67 4.45
N THR A 115 -14.37 -18.14 3.25
CA THR A 115 -14.69 -18.82 1.99
C THR A 115 -13.90 -20.12 1.84
N LEU A 116 -12.61 -20.10 2.17
CA LEU A 116 -11.77 -21.29 2.14
C LEU A 116 -12.20 -22.32 3.20
N ALA A 117 -12.48 -21.88 4.43
CA ALA A 117 -12.96 -22.75 5.51
C ALA A 117 -14.32 -23.40 5.20
N ASP A 118 -15.27 -22.63 4.67
CA ASP A 118 -16.57 -23.14 4.22
C ASP A 118 -16.37 -24.14 3.07
N SER A 119 -15.45 -23.88 2.14
CA SER A 119 -15.15 -24.79 1.03
C SER A 119 -14.65 -26.16 1.51
N MET A 120 -13.76 -26.19 2.52
CA MET A 120 -13.30 -27.43 3.14
C MET A 120 -14.46 -28.20 3.81
N SER A 121 -15.33 -27.48 4.52
CA SER A 121 -16.48 -28.05 5.23
C SER A 121 -17.48 -28.67 4.24
N ILE A 122 -17.82 -27.94 3.17
CA ILE A 122 -18.70 -28.42 2.07
C ILE A 122 -18.09 -29.66 1.41
N TYR A 123 -16.77 -29.69 1.20
CA TYR A 123 -16.09 -30.84 0.63
C TYR A 123 -16.25 -32.10 1.51
N VAL A 124 -16.04 -31.97 2.83
CA VAL A 124 -16.24 -33.08 3.77
C VAL A 124 -17.67 -33.60 3.74
N GLU A 125 -18.64 -32.69 3.81
CA GLU A 125 -20.08 -33.04 3.80
C GLU A 125 -20.50 -33.71 2.51
N SER A 126 -20.10 -33.17 1.36
CA SER A 126 -20.48 -33.70 0.03
C SER A 126 -19.83 -35.02 -0.31
N THR A 127 -18.69 -35.35 0.31
CA THR A 127 -17.97 -36.62 0.09
C THR A 127 -18.17 -37.66 1.19
N ASN A 128 -19.02 -37.37 2.18
CA ASN A 128 -19.25 -38.22 3.36
C ASN A 128 -17.94 -38.61 4.08
N GLN A 129 -16.94 -37.70 4.09
CA GLN A 129 -15.73 -37.88 4.89
C GLN A 129 -15.99 -37.44 6.33
N THR A 130 -15.07 -37.78 7.23
CA THR A 130 -15.15 -37.41 8.64
C THR A 130 -13.89 -36.66 9.07
N TRP A 131 -14.06 -35.65 9.90
CA TRP A 131 -12.94 -34.96 10.54
C TRP A 131 -12.33 -35.86 11.64
N PRO A 132 -11.01 -35.82 11.87
CA PRO A 132 -10.01 -35.03 11.15
C PRO A 132 -9.53 -35.66 9.82
N PHE A 133 -9.96 -36.89 9.49
CA PHE A 133 -9.44 -37.75 8.40
C PHE A 133 -9.84 -37.33 6.97
N VAL A 134 -9.64 -36.06 6.61
CA VAL A 134 -9.91 -35.50 5.28
C VAL A 134 -8.62 -34.97 4.64
N THR A 135 -8.53 -35.05 3.32
CA THR A 135 -7.53 -34.32 2.52
C THR A 135 -8.26 -33.68 1.35
N MET A 136 -8.14 -32.36 1.19
CA MET A 136 -8.85 -31.67 0.12
C MET A 136 -8.12 -31.88 -1.23
N PRO A 137 -8.76 -32.47 -2.24
CA PRO A 137 -8.14 -32.64 -3.54
C PRO A 137 -7.90 -31.28 -4.17
N SER A 138 -6.81 -31.15 -4.93
CA SER A 138 -6.46 -29.90 -5.62
C SER A 138 -6.37 -28.68 -4.69
N PHE A 139 -5.98 -28.88 -3.42
CA PHE A 139 -5.85 -27.82 -2.42
C PHE A 139 -5.08 -26.59 -2.94
N GLN A 140 -3.99 -26.79 -3.69
CA GLN A 140 -3.20 -25.71 -4.29
C GLN A 140 -4.04 -24.77 -5.17
N THR A 141 -4.94 -25.30 -6.00
CA THR A 141 -5.81 -24.49 -6.86
C THR A 141 -6.75 -23.60 -6.05
N HIS A 142 -7.26 -24.10 -4.92
CA HIS A 142 -8.09 -23.32 -4.01
C HIS A 142 -7.27 -22.23 -3.31
N VAL A 143 -6.06 -22.60 -2.87
CA VAL A 143 -5.18 -21.69 -2.15
C VAL A 143 -4.58 -20.60 -3.03
N ASP A 144 -4.31 -20.84 -4.31
CA ASP A 144 -3.72 -19.83 -5.20
C ASP A 144 -4.63 -18.62 -5.38
N ASN A 145 -5.92 -18.88 -5.63
CA ASN A 145 -6.93 -17.83 -5.69
C ASN A 145 -7.08 -17.14 -4.33
N PHE A 146 -7.04 -17.91 -3.24
CA PHE A 146 -7.09 -17.36 -1.89
C PHE A 146 -5.91 -16.43 -1.58
N LEU A 147 -4.67 -16.83 -1.86
CA LEU A 147 -3.46 -16.02 -1.60
C LEU A 147 -3.50 -14.74 -2.43
N GLN A 148 -3.93 -14.81 -3.69
CA GLN A 148 -4.07 -13.63 -4.54
C GLN A 148 -5.11 -12.63 -3.99
N MET A 149 -6.26 -13.10 -3.50
CA MET A 149 -7.31 -12.24 -2.97
C MET A 149 -6.99 -11.68 -1.57
N SER A 150 -6.40 -12.51 -0.72
CA SER A 150 -6.08 -12.16 0.67
C SER A 150 -4.76 -11.39 0.81
N GLN A 151 -3.89 -11.47 -0.20
CA GLN A 151 -2.49 -11.03 -0.15
C GLN A 151 -1.71 -11.61 1.04
N MET A 152 -2.13 -12.77 1.53
CA MET A 152 -1.31 -13.59 2.44
C MET A 152 -0.17 -14.21 1.66
N GLU A 153 0.95 -14.44 2.32
CA GLU A 153 2.13 -15.04 1.68
C GLU A 153 2.04 -16.57 1.63
N PHE A 154 1.44 -17.14 2.67
CA PHE A 154 1.13 -18.55 2.76
C PHE A 154 -0.08 -18.78 3.66
N ILE A 155 -0.70 -19.95 3.54
CA ILE A 155 -1.76 -20.44 4.41
C ILE A 155 -1.57 -21.93 4.64
N GLY A 156 -1.85 -22.38 5.86
CA GLY A 156 -1.95 -23.77 6.24
C GLY A 156 -3.34 -24.10 6.79
N ALA A 157 -3.76 -25.35 6.61
CA ALA A 157 -4.90 -25.96 7.26
C ALA A 157 -4.42 -26.93 8.34
N PHE A 158 -5.04 -26.83 9.52
CA PHE A 158 -4.65 -27.56 10.72
C PHE A 158 -5.89 -28.22 11.29
N HIS A 159 -5.92 -29.55 11.29
CA HIS A 159 -7.10 -30.30 11.71
C HIS A 159 -7.12 -30.46 13.21
N ARG A 160 -8.29 -30.37 13.83
CA ARG A 160 -8.42 -30.60 15.26
C ARG A 160 -8.44 -32.10 15.53
N VAL A 161 -7.51 -32.55 16.34
CA VAL A 161 -7.35 -33.95 16.75
C VAL A 161 -7.43 -34.01 18.27
N GLU A 162 -8.31 -34.84 18.83
CA GLU A 162 -8.37 -35.09 20.26
C GLU A 162 -7.29 -36.12 20.67
N PRO A 163 -6.64 -35.94 21.83
CA PRO A 163 -5.61 -36.87 22.27
C PRO A 163 -6.17 -38.26 22.59
N GLY A 164 -5.34 -39.30 22.44
CA GLY A 164 -5.71 -40.70 22.64
C GLY A 164 -5.89 -41.46 21.32
N ASP A 165 -6.92 -42.30 21.23
CA ASP A 165 -7.14 -43.16 20.06
C ASP A 165 -7.30 -42.38 18.74
N GLU A 166 -7.92 -41.19 18.76
CA GLU A 166 -8.08 -40.34 17.56
C GLU A 166 -6.74 -39.77 17.07
N GLU A 167 -5.79 -39.50 17.97
CA GLU A 167 -4.43 -39.04 17.64
C GLU A 167 -3.62 -40.15 16.98
N GLU A 168 -3.67 -41.38 17.53
CA GLU A 168 -3.00 -42.54 16.92
C GLU A 168 -3.58 -42.86 15.53
N GLU A 169 -4.90 -42.81 15.38
CA GLU A 169 -5.56 -42.98 14.07
C GLU A 169 -5.16 -41.87 13.08
N TRP A 170 -5.00 -40.62 13.56
CA TRP A 170 -4.56 -39.50 12.73
C TRP A 170 -3.11 -39.68 12.26
N GLU A 171 -2.20 -40.05 13.14
CA GLU A 171 -0.79 -40.28 12.83
C GLU A 171 -0.64 -41.38 11.76
N LYS A 172 -1.44 -42.44 11.87
CA LYS A 172 -1.53 -43.47 10.83
C LYS A 172 -2.09 -42.94 9.51
N TYR A 173 -3.21 -42.21 9.55
CA TYR A 173 -3.82 -41.59 8.37
C TYR A 173 -2.83 -40.70 7.62
N ALA A 174 -2.11 -39.86 8.37
CA ALA A 174 -1.10 -38.94 7.88
C ALA A 174 0.09 -39.67 7.26
N SER A 175 0.62 -40.68 7.96
CA SER A 175 1.76 -41.49 7.52
C SER A 175 1.51 -42.20 6.19
N GLU A 176 0.27 -42.63 5.94
CA GLU A 176 -0.10 -43.30 4.70
C GLU A 176 -0.22 -42.34 3.48
N ARG A 177 -0.31 -41.01 3.70
CA ARG A 177 -0.73 -40.06 2.67
C ARG A 177 0.23 -38.91 2.40
N TYR A 178 1.04 -38.51 3.38
CA TYR A 178 1.80 -37.25 3.32
C TYR A 178 2.69 -37.12 2.08
N GLU A 179 3.40 -38.18 1.70
CA GLU A 179 4.38 -38.15 0.59
C GLU A 179 3.69 -37.81 -0.73
N LYS A 180 2.72 -38.64 -1.14
CA LYS A 180 1.96 -38.44 -2.38
C LYS A 180 1.21 -37.10 -2.37
N MET A 181 0.63 -36.72 -1.24
CA MET A 181 -0.10 -35.46 -1.12
C MET A 181 0.81 -34.25 -1.41
N VAL A 182 2.00 -34.20 -0.79
CA VAL A 182 2.95 -33.10 -0.97
C VAL A 182 3.56 -33.13 -2.38
N GLU A 183 3.80 -34.31 -2.95
CA GLU A 183 4.22 -34.45 -4.35
C GLU A 183 3.17 -33.90 -5.33
N ASP A 184 1.91 -34.29 -5.17
CA ASP A 184 0.78 -33.84 -5.98
C ASP A 184 0.65 -32.31 -5.91
N TRP A 185 0.89 -31.69 -4.75
CA TRP A 185 0.91 -30.24 -4.62
C TRP A 185 2.06 -29.58 -5.40
N HIS A 186 3.27 -30.15 -5.34
CA HIS A 186 4.41 -29.64 -6.10
C HIS A 186 4.20 -29.77 -7.60
N VAL A 187 3.71 -30.93 -8.06
CA VAL A 187 3.38 -31.15 -9.47
C VAL A 187 2.25 -30.20 -9.90
N GLY A 188 1.22 -30.03 -9.09
CA GLY A 188 0.10 -29.14 -9.38
C GLY A 188 0.52 -27.67 -9.52
N ARG A 189 1.39 -27.17 -8.64
CA ARG A 189 1.81 -25.76 -8.64
C ARG A 189 3.00 -25.47 -9.57
N TYR A 190 4.03 -26.32 -9.54
CA TYR A 190 5.31 -26.08 -10.19
C TYR A 190 5.55 -26.96 -11.42
N GLY A 191 4.68 -27.95 -11.69
CA GLY A 191 4.83 -28.90 -12.79
C GLY A 191 5.91 -29.96 -12.57
N ASN A 192 6.57 -29.99 -11.41
CA ASN A 192 7.63 -30.95 -11.05
C ASN A 192 7.88 -30.96 -9.53
N THR A 193 8.66 -31.92 -9.05
CA THR A 193 9.02 -32.08 -7.62
C THR A 193 10.43 -31.59 -7.27
N ASN A 194 11.13 -30.85 -8.16
CA ASN A 194 12.54 -30.48 -7.96
C ASN A 194 12.79 -29.62 -6.71
N ARG A 195 11.75 -28.92 -6.23
CA ARG A 195 11.81 -28.09 -5.02
C ARG A 195 11.61 -28.88 -3.73
N LEU A 196 10.99 -30.06 -3.82
CA LEU A 196 10.73 -30.92 -2.69
C LEU A 196 12.03 -31.62 -2.27
N LYS A 197 12.37 -31.47 -0.99
CA LYS A 197 13.43 -32.21 -0.31
C LYS A 197 12.74 -33.22 0.60
N PRO A 198 12.70 -34.51 0.23
CA PRO A 198 11.89 -35.52 0.90
C PRO A 198 12.51 -35.95 2.24
N VAL A 199 12.55 -35.03 3.21
CA VAL A 199 13.19 -35.20 4.52
C VAL A 199 12.34 -34.58 5.62
N GLY A 200 12.61 -34.98 6.86
CA GLY A 200 12.10 -34.33 8.06
C GLY A 200 10.66 -34.69 8.43
N TYR A 201 10.05 -35.71 7.80
CA TYR A 201 8.74 -36.20 8.22
C TYR A 201 8.82 -36.74 9.66
N ASN A 202 7.83 -36.37 10.48
CA ASN A 202 7.61 -36.96 11.80
C ASN A 202 6.25 -37.67 11.79
N PRO A 203 6.20 -39.00 12.04
CA PRO A 203 4.93 -39.72 12.10
C PRO A 203 4.03 -39.20 13.22
N ASP A 204 4.64 -38.73 14.32
CA ASP A 204 3.90 -38.34 15.52
C ASP A 204 3.50 -36.86 15.45
N VAL A 205 2.36 -36.51 16.07
CA VAL A 205 1.98 -35.11 16.29
C VAL A 205 2.97 -34.48 17.26
N TYR A 206 3.69 -33.45 16.81
CA TYR A 206 4.86 -32.97 17.55
C TYR A 206 4.91 -31.46 17.73
N SER A 207 5.58 -31.04 18.82
CA SER A 207 5.71 -29.65 19.20
C SER A 207 6.88 -28.93 18.54
N ILE A 208 6.69 -27.64 18.25
CA ILE A 208 7.78 -26.74 17.86
C ILE A 208 8.70 -26.46 19.05
N ASP A 209 8.10 -26.36 20.22
CA ASP A 209 8.80 -26.11 21.47
C ASP A 209 9.20 -27.46 22.07
N PRO A 210 10.51 -27.82 22.06
CA PRO A 210 10.97 -29.08 22.61
C PRO A 210 10.80 -29.16 24.14
N THR A 211 10.44 -28.05 24.80
CA THR A 211 10.18 -28.02 26.25
C THR A 211 8.76 -28.43 26.61
N LEU A 212 7.83 -28.48 25.64
CA LEU A 212 6.46 -28.91 25.89
C LEU A 212 6.39 -30.44 25.95
N SER A 213 5.72 -30.93 27.00
CA SER A 213 5.45 -32.36 27.16
C SER A 213 4.56 -32.88 26.02
N PRO A 214 4.85 -34.07 25.46
CA PRO A 214 3.94 -34.77 24.54
C PRO A 214 2.56 -34.99 25.17
N ASP A 215 2.49 -35.24 26.48
CA ASP A 215 1.26 -35.55 27.23
C ASP A 215 0.42 -34.32 27.62
N ARG A 216 0.56 -33.19 26.90
CA ARG A 216 -0.15 -31.96 27.28
C ARG A 216 -1.67 -32.10 27.08
N PRO A 217 -2.51 -31.66 28.03
CA PRO A 217 -3.96 -31.80 27.91
C PRO A 217 -4.53 -30.91 26.79
N GLY A 218 -5.65 -31.33 26.20
CA GLY A 218 -6.40 -30.57 25.20
C GLY A 218 -6.15 -30.99 23.76
N SER A 219 -7.00 -30.52 22.86
CA SER A 219 -6.95 -30.86 21.44
C SER A 219 -5.66 -30.37 20.77
N ARG A 220 -5.18 -31.17 19.82
CA ARG A 220 -4.06 -30.90 18.93
C ARG A 220 -4.54 -30.24 17.65
N PHE A 221 -3.65 -29.49 17.01
CA PHE A 221 -3.88 -28.92 15.69
C PHE A 221 -2.69 -29.20 14.77
N PRO A 222 -2.43 -30.48 14.43
CA PRO A 222 -1.41 -30.84 13.48
C PRO A 222 -1.67 -30.14 12.15
N SER A 223 -0.62 -29.57 11.62
CA SER A 223 -0.57 -29.07 10.26
C SER A 223 -0.72 -30.20 9.25
N TRP A 224 -1.61 -29.96 8.29
CA TRP A 224 -1.94 -30.94 7.26
C TRP A 224 -1.71 -30.41 5.87
N GLU A 225 -2.44 -29.37 5.44
CA GLU A 225 -2.35 -28.80 4.09
C GLU A 225 -1.72 -27.41 4.06
N PHE A 226 -0.89 -27.09 3.05
CA PHE A 226 -0.23 -25.78 2.93
C PHE A 226 -0.23 -25.27 1.50
N GLY A 227 -0.37 -23.96 1.31
CA GLY A 227 -0.02 -23.28 0.07
C GLY A 227 0.82 -22.03 0.36
N PRO A 228 1.97 -21.83 -0.32
CA PRO A 228 2.58 -22.75 -1.28
C PRO A 228 3.02 -24.10 -0.65
N PRO A 229 3.31 -25.13 -1.47
CA PRO A 229 3.79 -26.42 -1.00
C PRO A 229 5.13 -26.27 -0.26
N PRO A 230 5.32 -26.89 0.91
CA PRO A 230 6.53 -26.73 1.70
C PRO A 230 7.72 -27.48 1.07
N PHE A 231 8.94 -26.99 1.27
CA PHE A 231 10.14 -27.64 0.72
C PHE A 231 10.46 -29.00 1.33
N THR A 232 9.88 -29.33 2.48
CA THR A 232 10.18 -30.56 3.22
C THR A 232 8.89 -31.12 3.83
N TYR A 233 8.92 -32.37 4.27
CA TYR A 233 7.82 -32.98 5.03
C TYR A 233 7.78 -32.52 6.49
N GLY A 234 8.76 -31.72 6.94
CA GLY A 234 8.86 -31.27 8.32
C GLY A 234 7.73 -30.36 8.77
N LEU A 235 6.88 -29.85 7.88
CA LEU A 235 5.67 -29.16 8.30
C LEU A 235 4.48 -30.07 8.49
N ILE A 236 4.51 -31.36 8.18
CA ILE A 236 3.37 -32.26 8.44
C ILE A 236 3.39 -32.68 9.92
N ASN A 237 2.21 -32.81 10.55
CA ASN A 237 2.04 -33.18 11.96
C ASN A 237 2.63 -32.22 12.99
N ARG A 238 3.06 -31.02 12.56
CA ARG A 238 3.55 -29.98 13.45
C ARG A 238 2.37 -29.31 14.15
N ASP A 239 2.29 -29.44 15.46
CA ASP A 239 1.13 -29.00 16.22
C ASP A 239 1.13 -27.49 16.49
N MET A 240 0.14 -26.78 15.94
CA MET A 240 0.00 -25.34 16.12
C MET A 240 -0.48 -24.92 17.51
N ALA A 241 -1.10 -25.82 18.27
CA ALA A 241 -1.51 -25.48 19.63
C ALA A 241 -0.33 -25.37 20.60
N THR A 242 0.92 -25.58 20.14
CA THR A 242 2.14 -25.44 20.94
C THR A 242 2.63 -23.99 21.07
N ARG A 243 2.03 -23.08 20.28
CA ARG A 243 2.13 -21.64 20.50
C ARG A 243 1.30 -21.23 21.72
N PRO A 244 1.60 -20.10 22.41
CA PRO A 244 0.93 -19.74 23.65
C PRO A 244 -0.58 -19.92 23.54
N ASP A 245 -1.14 -20.78 24.40
CA ASP A 245 -2.51 -21.31 24.39
C ASP A 245 -3.59 -20.25 24.14
N ARG A 246 -3.26 -18.98 24.40
CA ARG A 246 -4.09 -17.80 24.19
C ARG A 246 -4.68 -17.70 22.79
N ILE A 247 -3.96 -18.02 21.70
CA ILE A 247 -4.48 -17.85 20.34
C ILE A 247 -5.57 -18.89 20.05
N VAL A 248 -5.26 -20.18 20.22
CA VAL A 248 -6.21 -21.27 19.99
C VAL A 248 -7.41 -21.12 20.93
N ASN A 249 -7.18 -20.82 22.22
CA ASN A 249 -8.28 -20.60 23.16
C ASN A 249 -9.12 -19.36 22.81
N ALA A 250 -8.51 -18.27 22.31
CA ALA A 250 -9.25 -17.11 21.84
C ALA A 250 -10.12 -17.46 20.63
N LEU A 251 -9.59 -18.23 19.68
CA LEU A 251 -10.32 -18.68 18.50
C LEU A 251 -11.49 -19.59 18.88
N LEU A 252 -11.25 -20.57 19.76
CA LEU A 252 -12.30 -21.46 20.28
C LEU A 252 -13.39 -20.70 21.06
N ARG A 253 -13.04 -19.60 21.73
CA ARG A 253 -13.99 -18.74 22.45
C ARG A 253 -14.78 -17.81 21.53
N LEU A 254 -14.12 -17.17 20.57
CA LEU A 254 -14.75 -16.21 19.65
C LEU A 254 -15.57 -16.89 18.56
N ARG A 255 -15.23 -18.15 18.25
CA ARG A 255 -15.88 -19.09 17.33
C ARG A 255 -16.03 -18.68 15.89
N ASN A 256 -16.41 -17.44 15.58
CA ASN A 256 -16.75 -16.97 14.24
C ASN A 256 -15.95 -15.72 13.85
N GLN A 257 -14.82 -15.46 14.53
CA GLN A 257 -13.97 -14.31 14.25
C GLN A 257 -12.61 -14.77 13.73
N THR A 258 -12.15 -14.10 12.68
CA THR A 258 -10.73 -14.12 12.33
C THR A 258 -9.95 -13.33 13.38
N ILE A 259 -8.87 -13.92 13.89
CA ILE A 259 -7.97 -13.22 14.81
C ILE A 259 -6.63 -13.00 14.14
N MET A 260 -5.99 -11.89 14.49
CA MET A 260 -4.65 -11.55 14.04
C MET A 260 -3.73 -11.40 15.25
N THR A 261 -2.48 -11.85 15.13
CA THR A 261 -1.47 -11.62 16.16
C THR A 261 -0.91 -10.20 16.04
N GLY A 262 -0.15 -9.79 17.06
CA GLY A 262 0.86 -8.75 16.88
C GLY A 262 1.85 -9.14 15.77
N ALA A 263 2.67 -8.17 15.36
CA ALA A 263 3.70 -8.41 14.38
C ALA A 263 4.80 -9.33 14.94
N LEU A 264 5.29 -10.23 14.11
CA LEU A 264 6.25 -11.26 14.42
C LEU A 264 7.28 -11.36 13.28
N ASP A 265 8.51 -11.74 13.62
CA ASP A 265 9.53 -12.15 12.65
C ASP A 265 9.20 -13.56 12.15
N ILE A 266 9.04 -13.69 10.83
CA ILE A 266 8.71 -14.95 10.16
C ILE A 266 9.89 -15.53 9.34
N SER A 267 11.09 -14.96 9.46
CA SER A 267 12.30 -15.38 8.71
C SER A 267 12.55 -16.88 8.77
N ARG A 268 12.32 -17.51 9.93
CA ARG A 268 12.48 -18.96 10.10
C ARG A 268 11.42 -19.78 9.37
N LEU A 269 10.21 -19.27 9.22
CA LEU A 269 9.13 -19.98 8.53
C LEU A 269 9.25 -19.83 7.02
N ILE A 270 9.66 -18.65 6.55
CA ILE A 270 9.90 -18.38 5.13
C ILE A 270 10.75 -19.49 4.53
N GLN A 271 11.93 -19.78 5.10
CA GLN A 271 12.86 -20.79 4.59
C GLN A 271 12.30 -22.22 4.51
N ILE A 272 11.14 -22.49 5.12
CA ILE A 272 10.48 -23.79 5.09
C ILE A 272 9.41 -23.84 3.99
N VAL A 273 8.72 -22.73 3.73
CA VAL A 273 7.57 -22.66 2.79
C VAL A 273 7.90 -22.02 1.44
N MET A 274 8.89 -21.12 1.37
CA MET A 274 9.25 -20.38 0.16
C MET A 274 10.70 -19.86 0.19
N THR A 275 11.25 -19.49 -0.96
CA THR A 275 12.61 -18.91 -0.98
C THR A 275 12.59 -17.47 -0.48
N GLU A 276 13.75 -16.94 -0.10
CA GLU A 276 13.87 -15.54 0.29
C GLU A 276 13.51 -14.60 -0.89
N GLU A 277 13.84 -15.00 -2.12
CA GLU A 277 13.46 -14.25 -3.32
C GLU A 277 11.95 -14.23 -3.51
N GLU A 278 11.26 -15.37 -3.36
CA GLU A 278 9.80 -15.45 -3.46
C GLU A 278 9.10 -14.61 -2.38
N HIS A 279 9.60 -14.69 -1.15
CA HIS A 279 9.14 -13.87 -0.05
C HIS A 279 9.30 -12.37 -0.37
N ALA A 280 10.47 -11.96 -0.88
CA ALA A 280 10.71 -10.58 -1.29
C ALA A 280 9.78 -10.11 -2.42
N GLU A 281 9.19 -11.00 -3.23
CA GLU A 281 8.19 -10.61 -4.23
C GLU A 281 6.86 -10.15 -3.62
N TYR A 282 6.56 -10.54 -2.39
CA TYR A 282 5.38 -10.06 -1.66
C TYR A 282 5.55 -8.64 -1.12
N HIS A 283 6.77 -8.10 -1.13
CA HIS A 283 7.08 -6.78 -0.59
C HIS A 283 7.41 -5.74 -1.67
N SER A 284 7.53 -4.48 -1.27
CA SER A 284 8.04 -3.43 -2.17
C SER A 284 9.49 -3.71 -2.58
N ARG A 285 9.76 -3.63 -3.90
CA ARG A 285 11.09 -3.93 -4.49
C ARG A 285 12.05 -2.75 -4.49
N LEU A 286 11.69 -1.64 -3.83
CA LEU A 286 12.55 -0.47 -3.82
C LEU A 286 13.83 -0.76 -3.02
N ARG A 287 14.98 -0.42 -3.61
CA ARG A 287 16.33 -0.70 -3.05
C ARG A 287 16.55 -0.15 -1.63
N ALA A 288 15.75 0.81 -1.20
CA ALA A 288 15.83 1.43 0.11
C ALA A 288 14.96 0.73 1.18
N SER A 289 14.06 -0.18 0.79
CA SER A 289 13.26 -0.94 1.75
C SER A 289 14.12 -1.98 2.45
N LYS A 290 13.90 -2.18 3.75
CA LYS A 290 14.38 -3.37 4.44
C LYS A 290 13.61 -4.57 3.90
N THR A 291 14.28 -5.71 3.72
CA THR A 291 13.63 -6.93 3.23
C THR A 291 12.75 -7.60 4.29
N ASP A 292 13.05 -7.37 5.56
CA ASP A 292 12.30 -7.92 6.69
C ASP A 292 11.18 -6.98 7.10
N HIS A 293 10.05 -7.09 6.40
CA HIS A 293 8.83 -6.38 6.74
C HIS A 293 8.14 -7.08 7.92
N PRO A 294 7.42 -6.36 8.80
CA PRO A 294 6.66 -7.00 9.88
C PRO A 294 5.45 -7.78 9.34
N HIS A 295 5.21 -8.95 9.91
CA HIS A 295 4.06 -9.81 9.57
C HIS A 295 3.20 -10.12 10.76
N SER A 296 1.89 -10.24 10.54
CA SER A 296 0.97 -10.83 11.51
C SER A 296 0.55 -12.23 11.05
N PHE A 297 0.33 -13.13 12.00
CA PHE A 297 -0.40 -14.36 11.73
C PHE A 297 -1.89 -14.12 11.82
N VAL A 298 -2.60 -14.64 10.83
CA VAL A 298 -4.06 -14.69 10.76
C VAL A 298 -4.50 -16.08 11.16
N PHE A 299 -5.58 -16.19 11.92
CA PHE A 299 -6.21 -17.48 12.23
C PHE A 299 -7.71 -17.39 12.00
N HIS A 300 -8.27 -18.41 11.35
CA HIS A 300 -9.71 -18.52 11.11
C HIS A 300 -10.20 -19.94 11.45
N PRO A 301 -11.32 -20.08 12.17
CA PRO A 301 -11.87 -21.38 12.52
C PRO A 301 -12.47 -22.10 11.31
N VAL A 302 -12.28 -23.42 11.25
CA VAL A 302 -13.01 -24.29 10.33
C VAL A 302 -14.10 -24.99 11.13
N HIS A 303 -15.35 -24.79 10.70
CA HIS A 303 -16.54 -25.33 11.33
C HIS A 303 -16.91 -26.69 10.74
N GLN A 304 -17.50 -27.58 11.53
CA GLN A 304 -17.92 -28.89 11.05
C GLN A 304 -18.95 -28.78 9.92
N HIS A 305 -19.86 -27.81 10.05
CA HIS A 305 -20.89 -27.52 9.06
C HIS A 305 -20.64 -26.15 8.44
N ALA A 306 -20.62 -26.10 7.11
CA ALA A 306 -20.37 -24.87 6.38
C ALA A 306 -21.42 -23.81 6.73
N SER A 307 -20.99 -22.55 6.91
CA SER A 307 -21.88 -21.44 7.28
C SER A 307 -22.64 -21.57 8.61
N ASP A 308 -22.42 -22.63 9.41
CA ASP A 308 -22.96 -22.73 10.77
C ASP A 308 -21.89 -22.41 11.82
N PRO A 309 -21.85 -21.17 12.34
CA PRO A 309 -20.86 -20.76 13.34
C PRO A 309 -21.07 -21.43 14.71
N THR A 310 -22.21 -22.11 14.92
CA THR A 310 -22.52 -22.82 16.16
C THR A 310 -22.03 -24.28 16.14
N SER A 311 -21.74 -24.82 14.96
CA SER A 311 -21.17 -26.16 14.79
C SER A 311 -19.75 -26.25 15.38
N ARG A 312 -19.32 -27.47 15.72
CA ARG A 312 -18.01 -27.75 16.33
C ARG A 312 -16.90 -27.20 15.45
N ILE A 313 -15.89 -26.58 16.06
CA ILE A 313 -14.64 -26.22 15.37
C ILE A 313 -13.82 -27.50 15.21
N VAL A 314 -13.57 -27.87 13.96
CA VAL A 314 -12.90 -29.12 13.52
C VAL A 314 -11.52 -28.87 12.94
N GLY A 315 -11.13 -27.60 12.82
CA GLY A 315 -9.80 -27.21 12.39
C GLY A 315 -9.63 -25.70 12.43
N LEU A 316 -8.49 -25.25 11.94
CA LEU A 316 -8.18 -23.84 11.77
C LEU A 316 -7.37 -23.63 10.49
N LEU A 317 -7.57 -22.47 9.87
CA LEU A 317 -6.69 -21.92 8.86
C LEU A 317 -5.73 -20.95 9.54
N SER A 318 -4.45 -20.99 9.18
CA SER A 318 -3.49 -19.99 9.64
C SER A 318 -2.43 -19.67 8.62
N GLY A 319 -2.01 -18.41 8.55
CA GLY A 319 -0.95 -17.99 7.64
C GLY A 319 -0.48 -16.58 7.95
N ALA A 320 0.55 -16.14 7.23
CA ALA A 320 1.15 -14.82 7.44
C ALA A 320 0.61 -13.79 6.46
N VAL A 321 0.35 -12.58 6.95
CA VAL A 321 0.07 -11.39 6.16
C VAL A 321 1.11 -10.32 6.48
N SER A 322 1.65 -9.70 5.46
CA SER A 322 2.59 -8.59 5.62
C SER A 322 1.84 -7.29 5.92
N LEU A 323 2.39 -6.48 6.83
CA LEU A 323 1.74 -5.21 7.19
C LEU A 323 1.86 -4.14 6.10
N ASP A 324 2.72 -4.33 5.10
CA ASP A 324 2.81 -3.45 3.93
C ASP A 324 1.77 -3.78 2.85
N ALA A 325 1.19 -4.99 2.82
CA ALA A 325 0.16 -5.37 1.85
C ALA A 325 -0.99 -4.35 1.75
N PRO A 326 -1.63 -3.91 2.86
CA PRO A 326 -2.69 -2.92 2.82
C PRO A 326 -2.23 -1.50 2.45
N LEU A 327 -0.93 -1.22 2.35
CA LEU A 327 -0.37 0.09 2.02
C LEU A 327 0.07 0.23 0.55
N ARG A 328 0.13 -0.87 -0.20
CA ARG A 328 0.57 -0.88 -1.59
C ARG A 328 -0.53 -0.51 -2.56
N ASN A 329 -0.13 -0.01 -3.72
CA ASN A 329 -1.01 0.35 -4.85
C ASN A 329 -2.09 1.40 -4.51
N LEU A 330 -1.85 2.25 -3.50
CA LEU A 330 -2.84 3.23 -3.04
C LEU A 330 -2.73 4.58 -3.71
N LEU A 331 -1.51 5.00 -4.03
CA LEU A 331 -1.26 6.31 -4.59
C LEU A 331 -0.92 6.20 -6.08
N PRO A 332 -1.41 7.13 -6.89
CA PRO A 332 -0.82 7.46 -8.18
C PRO A 332 0.72 7.55 -8.09
N THR A 333 1.40 7.09 -9.14
CA THR A 333 2.88 7.00 -9.21
C THR A 333 3.60 8.35 -8.97
N ASN A 334 2.91 9.47 -9.16
CA ASN A 334 3.45 10.83 -8.97
C ASN A 334 3.34 11.34 -7.52
N MET A 335 2.60 10.66 -6.63
CA MET A 335 2.54 11.02 -5.21
C MET A 335 3.54 10.21 -4.41
N LYS A 336 4.39 10.89 -3.64
CA LYS A 336 5.51 10.29 -2.90
C LYS A 336 5.67 10.96 -1.55
N GLY A 337 6.34 10.27 -0.64
CA GLY A 337 6.75 10.81 0.65
C GLY A 337 5.64 10.84 1.70
N ILE A 338 4.60 10.02 1.54
CA ILE A 338 3.55 9.93 2.58
C ILE A 338 4.02 9.00 3.67
N ILE A 339 4.22 9.55 4.86
CA ILE A 339 4.57 8.74 6.04
C ILE A 339 3.30 8.15 6.62
N ALA A 340 3.22 6.82 6.67
CA ALA A 340 2.14 6.07 7.26
C ALA A 340 2.63 5.33 8.51
N VAL A 341 1.88 5.45 9.59
CA VAL A 341 2.20 4.82 10.88
C VAL A 341 1.11 3.81 11.23
N ILE A 342 1.48 2.52 11.25
CA ILE A 342 0.58 1.43 11.64
C ILE A 342 0.73 1.20 13.14
N LYS A 343 -0.38 1.28 13.89
CA LYS A 343 -0.46 0.94 15.31
C LYS A 343 -1.40 -0.24 15.49
N ASN A 344 -0.97 -1.25 16.24
CA ASN A 344 -1.82 -2.41 16.53
C ASN A 344 -2.25 -2.45 18.01
N THR A 345 -3.24 -3.28 18.31
CA THR A 345 -3.79 -3.44 19.67
C THR A 345 -2.84 -4.18 20.62
N CYS A 346 -1.73 -4.73 20.11
CA CYS A 346 -0.64 -5.29 20.90
C CYS A 346 0.37 -4.22 21.35
N GLY A 347 0.15 -2.94 21.01
CA GLY A 347 1.02 -1.83 21.40
C GLY A 347 2.25 -1.66 20.52
N GLN A 348 2.34 -2.38 19.40
CA GLN A 348 3.44 -2.22 18.45
C GLN A 348 3.12 -1.10 17.46
N THR A 349 4.16 -0.42 16.99
CA THR A 349 4.07 0.69 16.04
C THR A 349 5.10 0.51 14.94
N PHE A 350 4.72 0.73 13.68
CA PHE A 350 5.58 0.57 12.51
C PHE A 350 5.43 1.76 11.58
N THR A 351 6.54 2.27 11.05
CA THR A 351 6.52 3.38 10.08
C THR A 351 6.86 2.92 8.68
N TYR A 352 6.09 3.40 7.72
CA TYR A 352 6.27 3.21 6.29
C TYR A 352 6.32 4.56 5.55
N ILE A 353 7.09 4.63 4.46
CA ILE A 353 6.97 5.70 3.47
C ILE A 353 6.26 5.13 2.26
N ILE A 354 5.13 5.73 1.88
CA ILE A 354 4.35 5.34 0.71
C ILE A 354 4.78 6.23 -0.47
N ASP A 355 5.36 5.57 -1.47
CA ASP A 355 5.89 6.17 -2.69
C ASP A 355 5.15 5.58 -3.90
N GLY A 356 4.05 6.22 -4.30
CA GLY A 356 3.20 5.74 -5.37
C GLY A 356 2.55 4.40 -5.03
N HIS A 357 2.98 3.35 -5.72
CA HIS A 357 2.47 1.99 -5.54
C HIS A 357 3.22 1.20 -4.46
N ASP A 358 4.34 1.74 -3.98
CA ASP A 358 5.25 1.08 -3.07
C ASP A 358 5.07 1.55 -1.62
N ALA A 359 5.27 0.64 -0.68
CA ALA A 359 5.31 0.93 0.75
C ALA A 359 6.68 0.50 1.31
N LEU A 360 7.50 1.49 1.66
CA LEU A 360 8.87 1.33 2.16
C LEU A 360 8.90 1.21 3.67
N TYR A 361 9.27 0.05 4.20
CA TYR A 361 9.38 -0.13 5.63
C TYR A 361 10.58 0.65 6.20
N GLN A 362 10.32 1.62 7.08
CA GLN A 362 11.36 2.44 7.72
C GLN A 362 11.89 1.77 9.01
N GLY A 363 11.00 1.15 9.78
CA GLY A 363 11.34 0.48 11.03
C GLY A 363 10.20 0.49 12.05
N GLU A 364 10.48 -0.10 13.21
CA GLU A 364 9.63 -0.04 14.38
C GLU A 364 9.66 1.36 15.01
N GLY A 365 8.51 1.83 15.47
CA GLY A 365 8.31 3.16 16.03
C GLY A 365 7.51 4.10 15.12
N ASP A 366 7.29 5.31 15.61
CA ASP A 366 6.59 6.40 14.95
C ASP A 366 7.66 7.41 14.47
N PHE A 367 7.89 7.52 13.16
CA PHE A 367 8.86 8.46 12.56
C PHE A 367 8.20 9.63 11.80
N HIS A 368 6.90 9.85 12.02
CA HIS A 368 6.21 11.05 11.53
C HIS A 368 6.50 12.23 12.47
#